data_AF-A0A2H1EFF8-F1
#
_entry.id   AF-A0A2H1EFF8-F1
#
_cell.length_a   1.000
_cell.length_b   1.000
_cell.length_c   1.000
_cell.angle_alpha   90.00
_cell.angle_beta   90.00
_cell.angle_gamma   90.00
#
_symmetry.space_group_name_H-M   'P 1'
#
loop_
_entity.id
_entity.type
_entity.pdbx_description
1 polymer ?
#
loop_
_entity_poly.entity_id
_entity_poly.type
_entity_poly.pdbx_seq_one_letter_code
_entity_poly.pdbx_strand_id
1 'polypeptide(L)'
;MPINHTMYKKVEAMQIRYLEKSLVIELNKKIIVEWNERHPELPEYISESGSGLDEVLSIVEKTGNDEVDHKDKIIVKAAHLLGGIPWAQSFSGANKRTAILSTTIFLRRNGLSIKFPPEEQRELRQLLFKIQEERGGLQTEIIDRLILYIRKNTKPL
;
A
#
# COMPACT_ATOMS: atom_id res chain seq x y z
N MET A 1 6.12 -5.22 -47.06
CA MET A 1 5.52 -5.94 -45.91
C MET A 1 5.19 -4.91 -44.85
N PRO A 2 3.91 -4.71 -44.47
CA PRO A 2 3.58 -3.75 -43.44
C PRO A 2 3.96 -4.32 -42.07
N ILE A 3 4.78 -3.57 -41.33
CA ILE A 3 5.14 -3.86 -39.95
C ILE A 3 3.86 -3.70 -39.12
N ASN A 4 3.48 -4.78 -38.46
CA ASN A 4 2.21 -4.90 -37.74
C ASN A 4 2.25 -4.03 -36.46
N HIS A 5 1.86 -2.75 -36.57
CA HIS A 5 1.80 -1.80 -35.45
C HIS A 5 0.98 -2.28 -34.24
N THR A 6 0.12 -3.29 -34.42
CA THR A 6 -0.69 -3.92 -33.38
C THR A 6 0.15 -4.64 -32.31
N MET A 7 1.35 -5.12 -32.66
CA MET A 7 2.24 -5.76 -31.68
C MET A 7 2.91 -4.77 -30.73
N TYR A 8 3.16 -3.52 -31.14
CA TYR A 8 3.74 -2.50 -30.26
C TYR A 8 2.79 -2.03 -29.15
N LYS A 9 1.46 -2.12 -29.35
CA LYS A 9 0.47 -1.86 -28.28
C LYS A 9 0.34 -2.98 -27.25
N LYS A 10 0.69 -4.22 -27.61
CA LYS A 10 0.67 -5.37 -26.68
C LYS A 10 1.95 -5.51 -25.85
N VAL A 11 2.98 -4.73 -26.19
CA VAL A 11 4.30 -4.71 -25.53
C VAL A 11 4.56 -3.33 -24.89
N GLU A 12 3.51 -2.54 -24.61
CA GLU A 12 3.50 -1.82 -23.32
C GLU A 12 3.52 -2.93 -22.26
N ALA A 13 4.72 -3.42 -21.94
CA ALA A 13 4.95 -4.28 -20.80
C ALA A 13 4.15 -3.69 -19.65
N MET A 14 3.29 -4.48 -19.02
CA MET A 14 2.41 -4.01 -17.94
C MET A 14 3.28 -3.43 -16.82
N GLN A 15 3.59 -2.14 -16.94
CA GLN A 15 4.57 -1.48 -16.10
C GLN A 15 3.85 -1.15 -14.81
N ILE A 16 4.40 -1.64 -13.70
CA ILE A 16 3.86 -1.33 -12.39
C ILE A 16 4.05 0.16 -12.14
N ARG A 17 2.94 0.86 -11.93
CA ARG A 17 2.91 2.29 -11.63
C ARG A 17 3.06 2.49 -10.13
N TYR A 18 4.31 2.64 -9.69
CA TYR A 18 4.65 2.88 -8.29
C TYR A 18 4.14 4.25 -7.78
N LEU A 19 4.10 4.40 -6.46
CA LEU A 19 3.87 5.69 -5.82
C LEU A 19 5.19 6.37 -5.56
N GLU A 20 5.26 7.66 -5.87
CA GLU A 20 6.37 8.49 -5.45
C GLU A 20 6.32 8.72 -3.94
N LYS A 21 7.49 8.81 -3.31
CA LYS A 21 7.61 9.09 -1.86
C LYS A 21 6.87 10.37 -1.47
N SER A 22 7.05 11.44 -2.26
CA SER A 22 6.39 12.74 -2.10
C SER A 22 4.88 12.60 -1.96
N LEU A 23 4.25 11.79 -2.83
CA LEU A 23 2.82 11.55 -2.78
C LEU A 23 2.40 10.87 -1.46
N VAL A 24 3.14 9.86 -0.99
CA VAL A 24 2.80 9.16 0.27
C VAL A 24 2.88 10.12 1.46
N ILE A 25 3.88 11.01 1.47
CA ILE A 25 4.03 12.07 2.49
C ILE A 25 2.87 13.05 2.41
N GLU A 26 2.49 13.51 1.22
CA GLU A 26 1.35 14.42 1.03
C GLU A 26 0.03 13.80 1.49
N LEU A 27 -0.17 12.51 1.25
CA LEU A 27 -1.36 11.78 1.73
C LEU A 27 -1.40 11.76 3.25
N ASN A 28 -0.28 11.48 3.92
CA ASN A 28 -0.20 11.53 5.38
C ASN A 28 -0.53 12.94 5.92
N LYS A 29 0.06 13.98 5.32
CA LYS A 29 -0.21 15.38 5.67
C LYS A 29 -1.71 15.70 5.59
N LYS A 30 -2.36 15.33 4.47
CA LYS A 30 -3.81 15.54 4.29
C LYS A 30 -4.64 14.81 5.33
N ILE A 31 -4.30 13.56 5.63
CA ILE A 31 -5.00 12.77 6.67
C ILE A 31 -4.89 13.44 8.04
N ILE A 32 -3.71 13.94 8.41
CA ILE A 32 -3.51 14.60 9.71
C ILE A 32 -4.27 15.93 9.77
N VAL A 33 -4.23 16.73 8.70
CA VAL A 33 -4.99 17.99 8.63
C VAL A 33 -6.48 17.72 8.82
N GLU A 34 -7.05 16.79 8.04
CA GLU A 34 -8.47 16.43 8.16
C GLU A 34 -8.82 15.86 9.53
N TRP A 35 -7.91 15.10 10.15
CA TRP A 35 -8.10 14.58 11.50
C TRP A 35 -8.15 15.71 12.53
N ASN A 36 -7.19 16.63 12.49
CA ASN A 36 -7.09 17.74 13.45
C ASN A 36 -8.26 18.71 13.32
N GLU A 37 -8.80 18.91 12.12
CA GLU A 37 -10.02 19.70 11.90
C GLU A 37 -11.26 19.05 12.55
N ARG A 38 -11.36 17.71 12.53
CA ARG A 38 -12.48 16.96 13.11
C ARG A 38 -12.32 16.70 14.60
N HIS A 39 -11.09 16.67 15.10
CA HIS A 39 -10.72 16.31 16.47
C HIS A 39 -9.74 17.34 17.07
N PRO A 40 -10.15 18.62 17.21
CA PRO A 40 -9.29 19.67 17.74
C PRO A 40 -8.82 19.40 19.18
N GLU A 41 -9.51 18.53 19.91
CA GLU A 41 -9.18 18.09 21.27
C GLU A 41 -8.01 17.08 21.34
N LEU A 42 -7.67 16.41 20.23
CA LEU A 42 -6.63 15.38 20.16
C LEU A 42 -5.80 15.53 18.87
N PRO A 43 -4.99 16.61 18.76
CA PRO A 43 -4.25 16.87 17.55
C PRO A 43 -3.11 15.86 17.34
N GLU A 44 -2.94 15.43 16.10
CA GLU A 44 -1.79 14.66 15.62
C GLU A 44 -0.76 15.59 14.96
N TYR A 45 0.52 15.28 15.12
CA TYR A 45 1.62 16.05 14.54
C TYR A 45 2.05 15.49 13.19
N ILE A 46 2.35 16.39 12.26
CA ILE A 46 2.97 16.07 10.98
C ILE A 46 4.48 15.94 11.18
N SER A 47 5.01 14.72 11.13
CA SER A 47 6.45 14.48 11.10
C SER A 47 6.73 13.15 10.41
N GLU A 48 7.73 13.14 9.52
CA GLU A 48 8.32 11.90 9.01
C GLU A 48 9.27 11.34 10.06
N SER A 49 9.17 10.04 10.34
CA SER A 49 10.07 9.34 11.27
C SER A 49 11.15 8.62 10.47
N GLY A 50 12.28 9.30 10.29
CA GLY A 50 13.50 8.71 9.76
C GLY A 50 13.36 8.13 8.35
N SER A 51 14.11 7.05 8.07
CA SER A 51 14.21 6.38 6.77
C SER A 51 13.15 5.29 6.53
N GLY A 52 12.19 5.12 7.44
CA GLY A 52 11.26 3.99 7.40
C GLY A 52 10.41 3.94 6.14
N LEU A 53 10.05 5.10 5.56
CA LEU A 53 9.31 5.13 4.29
C LEU A 53 10.16 4.64 3.12
N ASP A 54 11.44 5.02 3.06
CA ASP A 54 12.35 4.63 1.98
C ASP A 54 12.56 3.11 1.98
N GLU A 55 12.70 2.52 3.16
CA GLU A 55 12.79 1.08 3.34
C GLU A 55 11.55 0.37 2.81
N VAL A 56 10.35 0.83 3.18
CA VAL A 56 9.09 0.25 2.70
C VAL A 56 8.98 0.31 1.19
N LEU A 57 9.29 1.47 0.58
CA LEU A 57 9.22 1.62 -0.88
C LEU A 57 10.24 0.70 -1.58
N SER A 58 11.44 0.55 -1.02
CA SER A 58 12.43 -0.40 -1.54
C SER A 58 11.96 -1.86 -1.46
N ILE A 59 11.30 -2.25 -0.36
CA ILE A 59 10.72 -3.59 -0.20
C ILE A 59 9.63 -3.82 -1.25
N VAL A 60 8.74 -2.84 -1.46
CA VAL A 60 7.65 -2.92 -2.45
C VAL A 60 8.19 -3.08 -3.87
N GLU A 61 9.29 -2.44 -4.23
CA GLU A 61 9.90 -2.61 -5.55
C GLU A 61 10.46 -4.03 -5.75
N LYS A 62 11.02 -4.63 -4.70
CA LYS A 62 11.71 -5.93 -4.75
C LYS A 62 10.82 -7.15 -4.58
N THR A 63 9.66 -7.01 -3.94
CA THR A 63 8.76 -8.13 -3.61
C THR A 63 7.84 -8.55 -4.75
N GLY A 64 7.40 -9.81 -4.76
CA GLY A 64 6.46 -10.37 -5.73
C GLY A 64 6.97 -10.47 -7.17
N ASN A 65 8.29 -10.36 -7.38
CA ASN A 65 8.88 -10.44 -8.73
C ASN A 65 8.91 -11.89 -9.28
N ASP A 66 8.77 -12.87 -8.38
CA ASP A 66 8.65 -14.31 -8.61
C ASP A 66 7.24 -14.75 -9.04
N GLU A 67 6.22 -13.92 -8.85
CA GLU A 67 4.86 -14.21 -9.31
C GLU A 67 4.81 -14.30 -10.84
N VAL A 68 4.05 -15.25 -11.37
CA VAL A 68 3.88 -15.40 -12.84
C VAL A 68 2.84 -14.41 -13.35
N ASP A 69 1.73 -14.26 -12.62
CA ASP A 69 0.61 -13.41 -13.00
C ASP A 69 0.84 -11.94 -12.60
N HIS A 70 0.62 -11.01 -13.53
CA HIS A 70 0.87 -9.59 -13.30
C HIS A 70 -0.03 -8.99 -12.22
N LYS A 71 -1.29 -9.44 -12.12
CA LYS A 71 -2.19 -8.98 -11.07
C LYS A 71 -1.72 -9.49 -9.71
N ASP A 72 -1.26 -10.73 -9.60
CA ASP A 72 -0.67 -11.25 -8.36
C ASP A 72 0.61 -10.48 -7.96
N LYS A 73 1.48 -10.09 -8.91
CA LYS A 73 2.61 -9.16 -8.64
C LYS A 73 2.13 -7.88 -7.95
N ILE A 74 1.11 -7.24 -8.51
CA ILE A 74 0.56 -6.01 -7.95
C ILE A 74 -0.02 -6.26 -6.55
N ILE A 75 -0.73 -7.36 -6.34
CA ILE A 75 -1.33 -7.71 -5.04
C ILE A 75 -0.25 -7.91 -3.97
N VAL A 76 0.83 -8.64 -4.28
CA VAL A 76 1.94 -8.86 -3.34
C VAL A 76 2.59 -7.53 -2.96
N LYS A 77 2.87 -6.67 -3.94
CA LYS A 77 3.42 -5.34 -3.71
C LYS A 77 2.48 -4.44 -2.89
N ALA A 78 1.18 -4.51 -3.17
CA ALA A 78 0.15 -3.79 -2.42
C ALA A 78 0.09 -4.25 -0.95
N ALA A 79 0.23 -5.54 -0.68
CA ALA A 79 0.25 -6.07 0.68
C ALA A 79 1.47 -5.58 1.48
N HIS A 80 2.64 -5.53 0.83
CA HIS A 80 3.87 -5.00 1.45
C HIS A 80 3.78 -3.49 1.69
N LEU A 81 3.08 -2.73 0.83
CA LEU A 81 2.80 -1.32 1.08
C LEU A 81 1.84 -1.14 2.27
N LEU A 82 0.78 -1.95 2.34
CA LEU A 82 -0.25 -1.90 3.38
C LEU A 82 0.29 -2.28 4.76
N GLY A 83 1.13 -3.32 4.84
CA GLY A 83 1.77 -3.77 6.07
C GLY A 83 3.06 -3.02 6.41
N GLY A 84 3.81 -2.60 5.39
CA GLY A 84 5.12 -1.98 5.56
C GLY A 84 5.05 -0.60 6.23
N ILE A 85 4.13 0.27 5.83
CA ILE A 85 4.03 1.63 6.43
C ILE A 85 3.74 1.54 7.94
N PRO A 86 2.78 0.73 8.44
CA PRO A 86 2.57 0.55 9.87
C PRO A 86 3.71 -0.17 10.58
N TRP A 87 4.37 -1.13 9.94
CA TRP A 87 5.53 -1.80 10.54
C TRP A 87 6.70 -0.83 10.75
N ALA A 88 7.06 -0.08 9.70
CA ALA A 88 8.19 0.84 9.72
C ALA A 88 7.92 2.10 10.56
N GLN A 89 6.67 2.35 10.94
CA GLN A 89 6.22 3.58 11.60
C GLN A 89 6.79 4.81 10.88
N SER A 90 6.56 4.91 9.57
CA SER A 90 7.17 5.92 8.69
C SER A 90 6.84 7.38 9.05
N PHE A 91 5.77 7.58 9.82
CA PHE A 91 5.31 8.89 10.30
C PHE A 91 5.07 8.88 11.81
N SER A 92 5.06 10.06 12.43
CA SER A 92 4.67 10.24 13.84
C SER A 92 3.22 9.88 14.12
N GLY A 93 2.35 9.99 13.11
CA GLY A 93 0.91 9.78 13.21
C GLY A 93 0.32 9.19 11.94
N ALA A 94 -0.91 8.69 12.05
CA ALA A 94 -1.70 8.21 10.92
C ALA A 94 -1.12 7.08 10.03
N ASN A 95 -0.03 6.39 10.40
CA ASN A 95 0.62 5.33 9.60
C ASN A 95 -0.37 4.33 8.96
N LYS A 96 -1.31 3.78 9.74
CA LYS A 96 -2.32 2.82 9.25
C LYS A 96 -3.28 3.44 8.22
N ARG A 97 -3.74 4.67 8.46
CA ARG A 97 -4.62 5.40 7.53
C ARG A 97 -3.88 5.72 6.23
N THR A 98 -2.62 6.16 6.34
CA THR A 98 -1.75 6.38 5.18
C THR A 98 -1.53 5.08 4.40
N ALA A 99 -1.30 3.95 5.07
CA ALA A 99 -1.11 2.66 4.42
C ALA A 99 -2.34 2.23 3.60
N ILE A 100 -3.54 2.36 4.18
CA ILE A 100 -4.80 2.03 3.50
C ILE A 100 -4.99 2.92 2.26
N LEU A 101 -4.82 4.24 2.40
CA LEU A 101 -5.03 5.18 1.29
C LEU A 101 -3.99 5.01 0.18
N SER A 102 -2.71 4.89 0.54
CA SER A 102 -1.62 4.63 -0.40
C SER A 102 -1.85 3.32 -1.15
N THR A 103 -2.21 2.24 -0.45
CA THR A 103 -2.51 0.95 -1.08
C THR A 103 -3.67 1.04 -2.06
N THR A 104 -4.72 1.77 -1.69
CA THR A 104 -5.89 2.01 -2.56
C THR A 104 -5.49 2.74 -3.84
N ILE A 105 -4.67 3.79 -3.72
CA ILE A 105 -4.20 4.57 -4.87
C ILE A 105 -3.24 3.74 -5.74
N PHE A 106 -2.33 2.98 -5.13
CA PHE A 106 -1.42 2.09 -5.83
C PHE A 106 -2.19 1.05 -6.66
N LEU A 107 -3.16 0.36 -6.06
CA LEU A 107 -4.00 -0.61 -6.78
C LEU A 107 -4.74 0.07 -7.93
N ARG A 108 -5.32 1.25 -7.70
CA ARG A 108 -6.07 2.00 -8.73
C ARG A 108 -5.20 2.40 -9.91
N ARG A 109 -3.96 2.87 -9.66
CA ARG A 109 -2.99 3.21 -10.71
C ARG A 109 -2.63 1.99 -11.57
N ASN A 110 -2.74 0.79 -11.00
CA ASN A 110 -2.42 -0.48 -11.64
C ASN A 110 -3.67 -1.25 -12.10
N GLY A 111 -4.79 -0.56 -12.34
CA GLY A 111 -5.97 -1.15 -12.97
C GLY A 111 -6.85 -1.98 -12.02
N LEU A 112 -6.65 -1.85 -10.70
CA LEU A 112 -7.35 -2.62 -9.68
C LEU A 112 -8.12 -1.72 -8.71
N SER A 113 -9.32 -2.14 -8.32
CA SER A 113 -10.08 -1.54 -7.23
C SER A 113 -10.11 -2.48 -6.04
N ILE A 114 -9.99 -1.93 -4.84
CA ILE A 114 -10.16 -2.66 -3.58
C ILE A 114 -11.36 -2.11 -2.82
N LYS A 115 -12.09 -3.01 -2.15
CA LYS A 115 -13.09 -2.64 -1.15
C LYS A 115 -12.59 -3.01 0.24
N PHE A 116 -13.02 -2.27 1.25
CA PHE A 116 -12.78 -2.58 2.66
C PHE A 116 -14.13 -2.80 3.35
N PRO A 117 -14.72 -4.00 3.21
CA PRO A 117 -16.06 -4.28 3.72
C PRO A 117 -16.11 -4.09 5.24
N PRO A 118 -17.15 -3.43 5.79
CA PRO A 118 -17.25 -3.16 7.23
C PRO A 118 -17.02 -4.38 8.13
N GLU A 119 -17.50 -5.55 7.70
CA GLU A 119 -17.39 -6.83 8.38
C GLU A 119 -15.93 -7.35 8.46
N GLU A 120 -15.09 -7.01 7.48
CA GLU A 120 -13.68 -7.43 7.44
C GLU A 120 -12.72 -6.35 7.97
N GLN A 121 -13.19 -5.11 8.15
CA GLN A 121 -12.37 -4.02 8.66
C GLN A 121 -11.80 -4.31 10.05
N ARG A 122 -12.51 -5.08 10.88
CA ARG A 122 -12.00 -5.47 12.21
C ARG A 122 -10.75 -6.34 12.07
N GLU A 123 -10.78 -7.33 11.18
CA GLU A 123 -9.65 -8.21 10.92
C GLU A 123 -8.48 -7.42 10.34
N LEU A 124 -8.73 -6.57 9.33
CA LEU A 124 -7.68 -5.73 8.77
C LEU A 124 -7.04 -4.86 9.85
N ARG A 125 -7.83 -4.20 10.71
CA ARG A 125 -7.28 -3.40 11.81
C ARG A 125 -6.39 -4.25 12.71
N GLN A 126 -6.83 -5.45 13.11
CA GLN A 126 -6.04 -6.34 13.96
C GLN A 126 -4.69 -6.70 13.32
N LEU A 127 -4.66 -7.01 12.01
CA LEU A 127 -3.42 -7.28 11.28
C LEU A 127 -2.48 -6.07 11.30
N LEU A 128 -3.01 -4.87 11.03
CA LEU A 128 -2.21 -3.64 11.00
C LEU A 128 -1.73 -3.19 12.39
N PHE A 129 -2.45 -3.53 13.46
CA PHE A 129 -1.97 -3.32 14.83
C PHE A 129 -0.87 -4.31 15.19
N LYS A 130 -1.07 -5.60 14.92
CA LYS A 130 -0.08 -6.65 15.20
C LYS A 130 1.25 -6.36 14.50
N ILE A 131 1.21 -5.96 13.22
CA ILE A 131 2.44 -5.67 12.46
C ILE A 131 3.19 -4.43 12.96
N GLN A 132 2.49 -3.48 13.59
CA GLN A 132 3.09 -2.29 14.19
C GLN A 132 3.79 -2.62 15.53
N GLU A 133 3.25 -3.58 16.30
CA GLU A 133 3.80 -3.96 17.61
C GLU A 133 5.09 -4.78 17.47
N GLU A 134 5.18 -5.61 16.43
CA GLU A 134 6.31 -6.50 16.20
C GLU A 134 7.38 -5.85 15.32
N ARG A 135 8.17 -4.96 15.94
CA ARG A 135 9.21 -4.14 15.27
C ARG A 135 10.47 -4.91 14.83
N GLY A 136 10.59 -6.20 15.16
CA GLY A 136 11.77 -7.01 14.84
C GLY A 136 11.94 -7.30 13.35
N GLY A 137 10.86 -7.21 12.58
CA GLY A 137 10.88 -7.41 11.13
C GLY A 137 9.48 -7.51 10.54
N LEU A 138 9.38 -7.36 9.22
CA LEU A 138 8.11 -7.50 8.53
C LEU A 138 7.68 -8.97 8.54
N GLN A 139 6.69 -9.31 9.36
CA GLN A 139 6.25 -10.70 9.54
C GLN A 139 5.60 -11.27 8.28
N THR A 140 6.20 -12.32 7.72
CA THR A 140 5.69 -13.04 6.55
C THR A 140 4.24 -13.52 6.75
N GLU A 141 3.90 -14.07 7.92
CA GLU A 141 2.54 -14.55 8.19
C GLU A 141 1.47 -13.44 8.08
N ILE A 142 1.78 -12.24 8.59
CA ILE A 142 0.85 -11.11 8.49
C ILE A 142 0.74 -10.64 7.05
N ILE A 143 1.87 -10.56 6.34
CA ILE A 143 1.88 -10.19 4.92
C ILE A 143 1.08 -11.18 4.08
N ASP A 144 1.22 -12.49 4.30
CA ASP A 144 0.45 -13.51 3.59
C ASP A 144 -1.06 -13.34 3.83
N ARG A 145 -1.45 -13.04 5.06
CA ARG A 145 -2.86 -12.73 5.37
C ARG A 145 -3.33 -11.44 4.68
N LEU A 146 -2.48 -10.42 4.58
CA LEU A 146 -2.78 -9.20 3.82
C LEU A 146 -2.88 -9.47 2.31
N ILE A 147 -2.05 -10.35 1.75
CA ILE A 147 -2.15 -10.79 0.34
C ILE A 147 -3.50 -11.46 0.11
N LEU A 148 -3.89 -12.41 0.96
CA LEU A 148 -5.20 -13.08 0.86
C LEU A 148 -6.36 -12.08 1.00
N TYR A 149 -6.26 -11.16 1.95
CA TYR A 149 -7.25 -10.10 2.16
C TYR A 149 -7.41 -9.24 0.90
N ILE A 150 -6.31 -8.73 0.34
CA ILE A 150 -6.33 -7.91 -0.86
C ILE A 150 -6.87 -8.72 -2.04
N ARG A 151 -6.39 -9.96 -2.25
CA ARG A 151 -6.83 -10.83 -3.35
C ARG A 151 -8.34 -11.06 -3.31
N LYS A 152 -8.91 -11.34 -2.14
CA LYS A 152 -10.37 -11.53 -1.93
C LYS A 152 -11.17 -10.27 -2.27
N ASN A 153 -10.65 -9.10 -1.91
CA ASN A 153 -11.38 -7.84 -1.96
C ASN A 153 -11.08 -6.97 -3.19
N THR A 154 -10.24 -7.47 -4.11
CA THR A 154 -9.78 -6.71 -5.28
C THR A 154 -10.45 -7.17 -6.57
N LYS A 155 -10.85 -6.22 -7.41
CA LYS A 155 -11.44 -6.46 -8.73
C LYS A 155 -10.78 -5.57 -9.79
N PRO A 156 -10.73 -5.99 -11.06
CA PRO A 156 -10.35 -5.11 -12.16
C PRO A 156 -11.22 -3.84 -12.19
N LEU A 157 -10.64 -2.71 -12.61
CA LEU A 157 -11.35 -1.47 -12.89
C LEU A 157 -12.12 -1.51 -14.21
#